data_AF-A0A1M6PP09-F1
#
_entry.id   AF-A0A1M6PP09-F1
#
_cell.length_a   1.000
_cell.length_b   1.000
_cell.length_c   1.000
_cell.angle_alpha   90.00
_cell.angle_beta   90.00
_cell.angle_gamma   90.00
#
_symmetry.space_group_name_H-M   'P 1'
#
loop_
_entity.id
_entity.type
_entity.pdbx_description
1 polymer ?
#
loop_
_entity_poly.entity_id
_entity_poly.type
_entity_poly.pdbx_seq_one_letter_code
_entity_poly.pdbx_strand_id
1 'polypeptide(L)'
;MAIDLAHKQPPPDPADAEHRAGPAGLPPLTELASEQRDALNFSYRTTLSMDPRLVAGDPAAWQSDFGYALNKAAVRLDTRTDEELARDALSHPDPVAREQAVFEYADRDPADVFEVLERVVRTEKDREIRWDTLWAIEKLGGPHAMSTLSRFLDDPDPEIAEWSKLFLSELRTGDPAFDSREAVFTEGRTFDETIYLLIHCDLYIRLDDTNRHWGKLSLGPRGLARVYGQAHACPNVATRERQLLMAKTIDGLYEDGTRHMDNYLFRGFTDRTRADRGNFYFESNVPRTFYHSGRAADPSRGTRQTDIGFARFGTWFLDPDIQVRGEAAIRYVRGRFQGWGYTDVENMVGKDITEMLASGNGILSTLHDPEVGPKTNVFILGTFKGKLNDWDGDGRIDLNSRDVYSTVDGELDSDQDGVPDEPGRTCSDHRPGRV
;
A
#
# COMPACT_ATOMS: atom_id res chain seq x y z
N MET A 1 8.44 -18.23 -21.62
CA MET A 1 9.09 -19.41 -21.02
C MET A 1 8.32 -19.77 -19.76
N ALA A 2 7.35 -20.67 -19.89
CA ALA A 2 6.68 -21.27 -18.74
C ALA A 2 7.66 -22.30 -18.15
N ILE A 3 8.00 -22.13 -16.88
CA ILE A 3 8.71 -23.18 -16.15
C ILE A 3 7.68 -24.28 -15.92
N ASP A 4 7.81 -25.33 -16.72
CA ASP A 4 7.11 -26.60 -16.59
C ASP A 4 7.56 -27.25 -15.28
N LEU A 5 6.85 -26.94 -14.18
CA LEU A 5 6.93 -27.65 -12.91
C LEU A 5 5.97 -28.85 -12.87
N ALA A 6 5.63 -29.45 -14.03
CA ALA A 6 5.18 -30.82 -14.03
C ALA A 6 6.40 -31.73 -13.83
N HIS A 7 6.73 -32.01 -12.57
CA HIS A 7 7.45 -33.23 -12.24
C HIS A 7 6.74 -34.39 -12.94
N LYS A 8 7.38 -34.96 -13.97
CA LYS A 8 7.09 -36.31 -14.44
C LYS A 8 7.37 -37.25 -13.29
N GLN A 9 6.37 -37.48 -12.43
CA GLN A 9 6.39 -38.66 -11.59
C GLN A 9 6.38 -39.87 -12.53
N PRO A 10 7.22 -40.90 -12.27
CA PRO A 10 7.08 -42.18 -12.96
C PRO A 10 5.63 -42.68 -12.75
N PRO A 11 5.09 -43.47 -13.70
CA PRO A 11 3.78 -44.09 -13.49
C PRO A 11 3.80 -44.80 -12.13
N PRO A 12 2.78 -44.61 -11.28
CA PRO A 12 2.77 -45.14 -9.94
C PRO A 12 2.93 -46.67 -9.98
N ASP A 13 3.72 -47.19 -9.05
CA ASP A 13 3.78 -48.64 -8.83
C ASP A 13 2.35 -49.13 -8.54
N PRO A 14 1.82 -50.15 -9.22
CA PRO A 14 0.52 -50.71 -8.88
C PRO A 14 0.43 -51.20 -7.43
N ALA A 15 1.56 -51.36 -6.71
CA ALA A 15 1.59 -51.59 -5.27
C ALA A 15 1.28 -50.35 -4.40
N ASP A 16 1.39 -49.13 -4.92
CA ASP A 16 1.12 -47.86 -4.19
C ASP A 16 -0.36 -47.43 -4.22
N ALA A 17 -1.22 -48.19 -4.90
CA ALA A 17 -2.66 -47.90 -4.97
C ALA A 17 -3.39 -48.14 -3.63
N GLU A 18 -2.84 -48.95 -2.73
CA GLU A 18 -3.45 -49.25 -1.42
C GLU A 18 -3.12 -48.23 -0.31
N HIS A 19 -2.22 -47.26 -0.57
CA HIS A 19 -1.82 -46.25 0.42
C HIS A 19 -2.25 -44.80 0.13
N ARG A 20 -3.08 -44.57 -0.90
CA ARG A 20 -3.74 -43.27 -1.14
C ARG A 20 -5.11 -43.16 -0.46
N ALA A 21 -5.22 -43.61 0.78
CA ALA A 21 -6.24 -43.03 1.65
C ALA A 21 -5.78 -41.59 1.94
N GLY A 22 -6.39 -40.60 1.26
CA GLY A 22 -6.32 -39.21 1.72
C GLY A 22 -6.68 -39.17 3.21
N PRO A 23 -6.20 -38.18 3.98
CA PRO A 23 -6.32 -38.18 5.44
C PRO A 23 -7.75 -38.53 5.85
N ALA A 24 -7.90 -39.74 6.40
CA ALA A 24 -9.18 -40.24 6.86
C ALA A 24 -9.61 -39.36 8.03
N GLY A 25 -10.71 -38.64 7.87
CA GLY A 25 -11.31 -37.85 8.95
C GLY A 25 -11.37 -36.34 8.72
N LEU A 26 -11.45 -35.85 7.48
CA LEU A 26 -12.06 -34.53 7.31
C LEU A 26 -13.56 -34.66 7.63
N PRO A 27 -14.06 -33.97 8.67
CA PRO A 27 -15.48 -34.03 9.01
C PRO A 27 -16.29 -33.53 7.81
N PRO A 28 -17.43 -34.17 7.48
CA PRO A 28 -18.32 -33.66 6.45
C PRO A 28 -18.72 -32.21 6.78
N LEU A 29 -18.93 -31.38 5.75
CA LEU A 29 -19.30 -29.95 5.87
C LEU A 29 -20.43 -29.67 6.88
N THR A 30 -21.31 -30.65 7.09
CA THR A 30 -22.42 -30.61 8.05
C THR A 30 -21.99 -30.65 9.52
N GLU A 31 -20.79 -31.17 9.82
CA GLU A 31 -20.22 -31.28 11.15
C GLU A 31 -19.35 -30.09 11.56
N LEU A 32 -19.04 -29.19 10.61
CA LEU A 32 -18.37 -27.93 10.91
C LEU A 32 -19.29 -27.02 11.76
N ALA A 33 -18.70 -26.29 12.70
CA ALA A 33 -19.41 -25.25 13.44
C ALA A 33 -19.95 -24.17 12.47
N SER A 34 -20.97 -23.40 12.89
CA SER A 34 -21.56 -22.33 12.06
C SER A 34 -20.50 -21.37 11.53
N GLU A 35 -19.63 -20.89 12.41
CA GLU A 35 -18.55 -19.95 12.10
C GLU A 35 -17.54 -20.52 11.09
N GLN A 36 -17.23 -21.82 11.19
CA GLN A 36 -16.34 -22.51 10.26
C GLN A 36 -17.00 -22.68 8.89
N ARG A 37 -18.31 -23.00 8.85
CA ARG A 37 -19.08 -23.03 7.60
C ARG A 37 -19.21 -21.66 6.99
N ASP A 38 -19.40 -20.61 7.78
CA ASP A 38 -19.50 -19.24 7.28
C ASP A 38 -18.15 -18.76 6.73
N ALA A 39 -17.04 -19.09 7.39
CA ALA A 39 -15.70 -18.85 6.88
C ALA A 39 -15.43 -19.62 5.57
N LEU A 40 -15.78 -20.91 5.49
CA LEU A 40 -15.59 -21.72 4.30
C LEU A 40 -16.49 -21.26 3.15
N ASN A 41 -17.77 -20.98 3.43
CA ASN A 41 -18.74 -20.47 2.46
C ASN A 41 -18.35 -19.08 1.97
N PHE A 42 -17.79 -18.23 2.82
CA PHE A 42 -17.27 -16.93 2.39
C PHE A 42 -16.06 -17.12 1.47
N SER A 43 -15.05 -17.92 1.87
CA SER A 43 -13.92 -18.25 0.99
C SER A 43 -14.34 -18.88 -0.34
N TYR A 44 -15.43 -19.65 -0.34
CA TYR A 44 -16.02 -20.25 -1.54
C TYR A 44 -16.83 -19.23 -2.37
N ARG A 45 -17.49 -18.26 -1.72
CA ARG A 45 -18.24 -17.18 -2.38
C ARG A 45 -17.34 -16.12 -2.99
N THR A 46 -16.23 -15.79 -2.34
CA THR A 46 -15.19 -14.90 -2.88
C THR A 46 -14.45 -15.53 -4.05
N THR A 47 -14.37 -16.87 -4.11
CA THR A 47 -13.76 -17.57 -5.23
C THR A 47 -14.72 -17.88 -6.37
N LEU A 48 -16.03 -18.09 -6.16
CA LEU A 48 -16.88 -18.70 -7.20
C LEU A 48 -18.34 -18.21 -7.39
N SER A 49 -18.90 -17.23 -6.66
CA SER A 49 -20.33 -16.90 -6.90
C SER A 49 -20.86 -15.49 -6.61
N MET A 50 -20.11 -14.60 -5.96
CA MET A 50 -20.47 -13.19 -5.89
C MET A 50 -19.43 -12.34 -6.61
N ASP A 51 -19.90 -11.36 -7.36
CA ASP A 51 -19.01 -10.36 -7.97
C ASP A 51 -18.16 -9.73 -6.84
N PRO A 52 -16.82 -9.86 -6.87
CA PRO A 52 -15.96 -9.35 -5.81
C PRO A 52 -16.19 -7.87 -5.49
N ARG A 53 -16.66 -7.08 -6.47
CA ARG A 53 -17.07 -5.66 -6.33
C ARG A 53 -18.16 -5.41 -5.30
N LEU A 54 -18.94 -6.44 -4.97
CA LEU A 54 -20.03 -6.39 -3.99
C LEU A 54 -19.57 -6.81 -2.59
N VAL A 55 -18.33 -7.27 -2.42
CA VAL A 55 -17.77 -7.78 -1.16
C VAL A 55 -16.57 -6.96 -0.71
N ALA A 56 -15.74 -6.49 -1.64
CA ALA A 56 -14.64 -5.58 -1.41
C ALA A 56 -14.61 -4.61 -2.58
N GLY A 57 -14.75 -3.31 -2.33
CA GLY A 57 -14.85 -2.37 -3.43
C GLY A 57 -13.53 -2.11 -4.15
N ASP A 58 -12.39 -2.27 -3.47
CA ASP A 58 -11.06 -2.09 -4.07
C ASP A 58 -10.63 -3.30 -4.93
N PRO A 59 -10.47 -3.13 -6.26
CA PRO A 59 -10.07 -4.22 -7.15
C PRO A 59 -8.70 -4.83 -6.82
N ALA A 60 -7.80 -4.07 -6.19
CA ALA A 60 -6.50 -4.58 -5.79
C ALA A 60 -6.57 -5.62 -4.65
N ALA A 61 -7.66 -5.61 -3.86
CA ALA A 61 -7.82 -6.47 -2.69
C ALA A 61 -8.44 -7.84 -3.02
N TRP A 62 -9.01 -8.05 -4.21
CA TRP A 62 -9.77 -9.27 -4.57
C TRP A 62 -8.98 -10.59 -4.54
N GLN A 63 -7.65 -10.53 -4.44
CA GLN A 63 -6.75 -11.70 -4.54
C GLN A 63 -5.99 -12.02 -3.24
N SER A 64 -6.39 -11.47 -2.09
CA SER A 64 -5.63 -11.65 -0.84
C SER A 64 -6.28 -12.65 0.13
N ASP A 65 -5.79 -13.89 0.14
CA ASP A 65 -6.33 -14.96 1.01
C ASP A 65 -5.75 -14.95 2.44
N PHE A 66 -4.44 -14.71 2.60
CA PHE A 66 -3.79 -14.84 3.91
C PHE A 66 -4.10 -13.69 4.88
N GLY A 67 -4.10 -12.45 4.39
CA GLY A 67 -4.47 -11.30 5.23
C GLY A 67 -5.91 -11.37 5.71
N TYR A 68 -6.82 -11.91 4.90
CA TYR A 68 -8.20 -12.11 5.30
C TYR A 68 -8.33 -13.11 6.46
N ALA A 69 -7.52 -14.18 6.46
CA ALA A 69 -7.46 -15.12 7.58
C ALA A 69 -6.92 -14.47 8.86
N LEU A 70 -5.85 -13.67 8.76
CA LEU A 70 -5.29 -12.95 9.91
C LEU A 70 -6.27 -11.89 10.45
N ASN A 71 -6.99 -11.18 9.58
CA ASN A 71 -7.99 -10.19 9.98
C ASN A 71 -9.06 -10.76 10.92
N LYS A 72 -9.42 -12.04 10.76
CA LYS A 72 -10.39 -12.71 11.63
C LYS A 72 -9.82 -13.13 12.99
N ALA A 73 -8.52 -13.37 13.05
CA ALA A 73 -7.85 -13.85 14.26
C ALA A 73 -7.21 -12.71 15.08
N ALA A 74 -6.95 -11.56 14.44
CA ALA A 74 -6.26 -10.45 15.05
C ALA A 74 -7.18 -9.58 15.90
N VAL A 75 -6.67 -9.10 17.04
CA VAL A 75 -7.32 -8.07 17.85
C VAL A 75 -6.95 -6.69 17.33
N ARG A 76 -7.89 -5.76 17.26
CA ARG A 76 -7.59 -4.37 16.87
C ARG A 76 -6.72 -3.71 17.93
N LEU A 77 -5.66 -3.04 17.50
CA LEU A 77 -4.76 -2.31 18.38
C LEU A 77 -5.21 -0.86 18.61
N ASP A 78 -6.00 -0.29 17.69
CA ASP A 78 -6.67 0.98 17.92
C ASP A 78 -7.86 0.76 18.86
N THR A 79 -7.74 1.28 20.08
CA THR A 79 -8.74 1.07 21.14
C THR A 79 -9.85 2.11 21.17
N ARG A 80 -9.82 3.11 20.27
CA ARG A 80 -10.87 4.14 20.22
C ARG A 80 -12.22 3.53 19.91
N THR A 81 -13.29 4.07 20.47
CA THR A 81 -14.67 3.65 20.10
C THR A 81 -15.06 4.21 18.74
N ASP A 82 -16.15 3.71 18.17
CA ASP A 82 -16.66 4.21 16.88
C ASP A 82 -17.09 5.68 16.99
N GLU A 83 -17.62 6.12 18.14
CA GLU A 83 -17.93 7.53 18.40
C GLU A 83 -16.67 8.41 18.48
N GLU A 84 -15.60 7.89 19.10
CA GLU A 84 -14.32 8.59 19.16
C GLU A 84 -13.69 8.71 17.77
N LEU A 85 -13.71 7.64 16.98
CA LEU A 85 -13.22 7.64 15.61
C LEU A 85 -14.02 8.60 14.71
N ALA A 86 -15.35 8.59 14.78
CA ALA A 86 -16.18 9.51 14.00
C ALA A 86 -15.91 10.97 14.37
N ARG A 87 -15.75 11.28 15.68
CA ARG A 87 -15.37 12.61 16.16
C ARG A 87 -13.99 13.01 15.65
N ASP A 88 -13.01 12.12 15.80
CA ASP A 88 -11.62 12.38 15.45
C ASP A 88 -11.48 12.58 13.93
N ALA A 89 -12.14 11.77 13.11
CA ALA A 89 -12.17 11.91 11.66
C ALA A 89 -12.63 13.31 11.20
N LEU A 90 -13.56 13.93 11.92
CA LEU A 90 -14.12 15.24 11.59
C LEU A 90 -13.34 16.42 12.19
N SER A 91 -12.61 16.21 13.29
CA SER A 91 -12.18 17.35 14.13
C SER A 91 -10.85 17.18 14.87
N HIS A 92 -10.16 16.06 14.75
CA HIS A 92 -8.86 15.91 15.40
C HIS A 92 -7.88 16.98 14.90
N PRO A 93 -7.09 17.65 15.77
CA PRO A 93 -6.21 18.75 15.35
C PRO A 93 -5.10 18.30 14.39
N ASP A 94 -4.56 17.10 14.61
CA ASP A 94 -3.57 16.49 13.72
C ASP A 94 -4.23 15.87 12.47
N PRO A 95 -3.90 16.33 11.24
CA PRO A 95 -4.47 15.80 9.99
C PRO A 95 -4.24 14.30 9.80
N VAL A 96 -3.11 13.77 10.24
CA VAL A 96 -2.84 12.32 10.06
C VAL A 96 -3.70 11.49 11.00
N ALA A 97 -3.97 11.96 12.21
CA ALA A 97 -4.90 11.27 13.11
C ALA A 97 -6.36 11.37 12.62
N ARG A 98 -6.75 12.46 11.92
CA ARG A 98 -8.05 12.54 11.24
C ARG A 98 -8.18 11.48 10.15
N GLU A 99 -7.20 11.42 9.26
CA GLU A 99 -7.18 10.44 8.16
C GLU A 99 -7.09 9.00 8.68
N GLN A 100 -6.27 8.76 9.71
CA GLN A 100 -6.21 7.46 10.37
C GLN A 100 -7.57 7.06 10.96
N ALA A 101 -8.30 8.00 11.58
CA ALA A 101 -9.64 7.74 12.09
C ALA A 101 -10.64 7.41 10.97
N VAL A 102 -10.55 8.06 9.81
CA VAL A 102 -11.33 7.72 8.60
C VAL A 102 -11.12 6.26 8.20
N PHE A 103 -9.87 5.81 8.08
CA PHE A 103 -9.58 4.44 7.64
C PHE A 103 -9.94 3.38 8.66
N GLU A 104 -9.68 3.63 9.95
CA GLU A 104 -10.08 2.69 11.01
C GLU A 104 -11.61 2.60 11.11
N TYR A 105 -12.32 3.73 10.99
CA TYR A 105 -13.78 3.74 11.00
C TYR A 105 -14.37 3.02 9.78
N ALA A 106 -13.80 3.23 8.59
CA ALA A 106 -14.18 2.51 7.38
C ALA A 106 -13.93 0.99 7.52
N ASP A 107 -12.79 0.58 8.08
CA ASP A 107 -12.45 -0.83 8.28
C ASP A 107 -13.34 -1.52 9.33
N ARG A 108 -14.01 -0.76 10.20
CA ARG A 108 -15.02 -1.27 11.14
C ARG A 108 -16.42 -1.37 10.57
N ASP A 109 -16.69 -0.68 9.46
CA ASP A 109 -17.97 -0.68 8.73
C ASP A 109 -19.22 -0.49 9.62
N PRO A 110 -19.28 0.57 10.46
CA PRO A 110 -20.48 0.88 11.24
C PRO A 110 -21.62 1.34 10.32
N ALA A 111 -22.85 1.27 10.84
CA ALA A 111 -24.06 1.50 10.02
C ALA A 111 -24.14 2.89 9.37
N ASP A 112 -23.51 3.90 9.98
CA ASP A 112 -23.46 5.29 9.53
C ASP A 112 -22.15 5.66 8.81
N VAL A 113 -21.32 4.67 8.45
CA VAL A 113 -20.01 4.88 7.82
C VAL A 113 -20.06 5.85 6.64
N PHE A 114 -21.00 5.67 5.71
CA PHE A 114 -21.12 6.53 4.53
C PHE A 114 -21.53 7.97 4.87
N GLU A 115 -22.35 8.17 5.92
CA GLU A 115 -22.75 9.51 6.36
C GLU A 115 -21.55 10.27 6.94
N VAL A 116 -20.77 9.61 7.78
CA VAL A 116 -19.57 10.20 8.39
C VAL A 116 -18.51 10.49 7.33
N LEU A 117 -18.19 9.53 6.46
CA LEU A 117 -17.17 9.73 5.42
C LEU A 117 -17.58 10.80 4.40
N GLU A 118 -18.85 10.84 3.99
CA GLU A 118 -19.36 11.93 3.14
C GLU A 118 -19.18 13.30 3.82
N ARG A 119 -19.49 13.38 5.11
CA ARG A 119 -19.33 14.61 5.87
C ARG A 119 -17.86 15.04 5.95
N VAL A 120 -16.93 14.10 6.11
CA VAL A 120 -15.49 14.38 6.05
C VAL A 120 -15.13 14.99 4.70
N VAL A 121 -15.47 14.36 3.57
CA VAL A 121 -15.15 14.89 2.22
C VAL A 121 -15.74 16.30 2.01
N ARG A 122 -16.92 16.59 2.55
CA ARG A 122 -17.58 17.91 2.41
C ARG A 122 -16.96 19.01 3.25
N THR A 123 -16.41 18.68 4.42
CA THR A 123 -16.04 19.68 5.44
C THR A 123 -14.54 19.82 5.65
N GLU A 124 -13.77 18.79 5.26
CA GLU A 124 -12.32 18.83 5.33
C GLU A 124 -11.75 19.85 4.34
N LYS A 125 -10.72 20.57 4.79
CA LYS A 125 -10.02 21.60 4.02
C LYS A 125 -8.76 21.06 3.38
N ASP A 126 -8.17 20.04 3.98
CA ASP A 126 -7.01 19.35 3.43
C ASP A 126 -7.43 18.46 2.25
N ARG A 127 -7.05 18.86 1.05
CA ARG A 127 -7.37 18.17 -0.21
C ARG A 127 -6.96 16.70 -0.18
N GLU A 128 -5.85 16.34 0.50
CA GLU A 128 -5.40 14.96 0.52
C GLU A 128 -6.33 14.09 1.35
N ILE A 129 -6.72 14.55 2.53
CA ILE A 129 -7.68 13.80 3.37
C ILE A 129 -9.01 13.61 2.65
N ARG A 130 -9.44 14.59 1.85
CA ARG A 130 -10.67 14.48 1.04
C ARG A 130 -10.58 13.32 0.04
N TRP A 131 -9.52 13.22 -0.77
CA TRP A 131 -9.39 12.11 -1.72
C TRP A 131 -9.08 10.77 -1.03
N ASP A 132 -8.39 10.79 0.10
CA ASP A 132 -8.09 9.58 0.89
C ASP A 132 -9.40 9.01 1.45
N THR A 133 -10.30 9.89 1.87
CA THR A 133 -11.66 9.53 2.30
C THR A 133 -12.51 8.99 1.14
N LEU A 134 -12.38 9.54 -0.08
CA LEU A 134 -13.02 8.98 -1.27
C LEU A 134 -12.53 7.54 -1.54
N TRP A 135 -11.24 7.27 -1.32
CA TRP A 135 -10.72 5.91 -1.44
C TRP A 135 -11.24 4.98 -0.33
N ALA A 136 -11.33 5.46 0.91
CA ALA A 136 -11.96 4.71 1.99
C ALA A 136 -13.43 4.35 1.67
N ILE A 137 -14.20 5.28 1.07
CA ILE A 137 -15.56 5.02 0.57
C ILE A 137 -15.56 3.95 -0.51
N GLU A 138 -14.64 4.02 -1.48
CA GLU A 138 -14.51 3.00 -2.52
C GLU A 138 -14.23 1.62 -1.92
N LYS A 139 -13.36 1.52 -0.91
CA LYS A 139 -13.01 0.24 -0.25
C LYS A 139 -14.22 -0.49 0.33
N LEU A 140 -15.17 0.24 0.89
CA LEU A 140 -16.44 -0.31 1.40
C LEU A 140 -17.28 -0.95 0.27
N GLY A 141 -17.20 -0.38 -0.94
CA GLY A 141 -17.86 -0.91 -2.12
C GLY A 141 -19.39 -0.86 -2.08
N GLY A 142 -20.02 -1.57 -3.01
CA GLY A 142 -21.47 -1.69 -3.10
C GLY A 142 -22.23 -0.41 -3.52
N PRO A 143 -23.57 -0.47 -3.57
CA PRO A 143 -24.40 0.63 -4.06
C PRO A 143 -24.30 1.92 -3.25
N HIS A 144 -24.06 1.82 -1.93
CA HIS A 144 -23.90 2.98 -1.06
C HIS A 144 -22.60 3.74 -1.35
N ALA A 145 -21.47 3.05 -1.58
CA ALA A 145 -20.23 3.69 -2.02
C ALA A 145 -20.45 4.42 -3.35
N MET A 146 -21.05 3.74 -4.34
CA MET A 146 -21.32 4.33 -5.65
C MET A 146 -22.23 5.57 -5.55
N SER A 147 -23.27 5.51 -4.72
CA SER A 147 -24.17 6.65 -4.48
C SER A 147 -23.42 7.81 -3.81
N THR A 148 -22.58 7.51 -2.84
CA THR A 148 -21.81 8.53 -2.10
C THR A 148 -20.79 9.20 -3.00
N LEU A 149 -19.97 8.42 -3.72
CA LEU A 149 -18.99 8.94 -4.70
C LEU A 149 -19.68 9.84 -5.73
N SER A 150 -20.84 9.44 -6.27
CA SER A 150 -21.54 10.22 -7.30
C SER A 150 -21.89 11.67 -6.89
N ARG A 151 -21.96 11.97 -5.58
CA ARG A 151 -22.23 13.31 -5.06
C ARG A 151 -21.05 14.28 -5.20
N PHE A 152 -19.86 13.75 -5.50
CA PHE A 152 -18.62 14.51 -5.62
C PHE A 152 -18.12 14.60 -7.07
N LEU A 153 -18.90 14.17 -8.07
CA LEU A 153 -18.49 14.26 -9.48
C LEU A 153 -18.34 15.70 -9.98
N ASP A 154 -19.05 16.63 -9.34
CA ASP A 154 -19.02 18.06 -9.65
C ASP A 154 -18.41 18.86 -8.48
N ASP A 155 -17.48 18.26 -7.71
CA ASP A 155 -16.79 18.98 -6.64
C ASP A 155 -16.05 20.20 -7.20
N PRO A 156 -16.06 21.36 -6.50
CA PRO A 156 -15.34 22.54 -6.95
C PRO A 156 -13.83 22.34 -7.03
N ASP A 157 -13.28 21.38 -6.29
CA ASP A 157 -11.88 20.96 -6.43
C ASP A 157 -11.78 19.89 -7.53
N PRO A 158 -11.09 20.17 -8.66
CA PRO A 158 -11.02 19.25 -9.79
C PRO A 158 -10.36 17.91 -9.43
N GLU A 159 -9.46 17.89 -8.45
CA GLU A 159 -8.85 16.63 -7.99
C GLU A 159 -9.86 15.74 -7.28
N ILE A 160 -10.75 16.32 -6.48
CA ILE A 160 -11.80 15.57 -5.77
C ILE A 160 -12.85 15.06 -6.76
N ALA A 161 -13.22 15.88 -7.74
CA ALA A 161 -14.12 15.48 -8.83
C ALA A 161 -13.55 14.30 -9.62
N GLU A 162 -12.27 14.37 -10.00
CA GLU A 162 -11.62 13.30 -10.76
C GLU A 162 -11.43 12.02 -9.95
N TRP A 163 -10.95 12.09 -8.70
CA TRP A 163 -10.83 10.90 -7.85
C TRP A 163 -12.18 10.21 -7.64
N SER A 164 -13.24 10.98 -7.44
CA SER A 164 -14.60 10.44 -7.36
C SER A 164 -15.02 9.73 -8.65
N LYS A 165 -14.78 10.35 -9.81
CA LYS A 165 -15.06 9.76 -11.13
C LYS A 165 -14.30 8.45 -11.34
N LEU A 166 -13.02 8.44 -11.00
CA LEU A 166 -12.12 7.30 -11.10
C LEU A 166 -12.61 6.14 -10.24
N PHE A 167 -12.82 6.35 -8.95
CA PHE A 167 -13.28 5.29 -8.04
C PHE A 167 -14.68 4.79 -8.41
N LEU A 168 -15.57 5.68 -8.83
CA LEU A 168 -16.90 5.29 -9.29
C LEU A 168 -16.85 4.43 -10.56
N SER A 169 -15.96 4.74 -11.51
CA SER A 169 -15.81 3.92 -12.72
C SER A 169 -15.18 2.57 -12.40
N GLU A 170 -14.21 2.51 -11.48
CA GLU A 170 -13.65 1.24 -11.01
C GLU A 170 -14.71 0.33 -10.40
N LEU A 171 -15.60 0.86 -9.53
CA LEU A 171 -16.71 0.08 -8.99
C LEU A 171 -17.71 -0.35 -10.08
N ARG A 172 -17.96 0.49 -11.10
CA ARG A 172 -18.93 0.19 -12.17
C ARG A 172 -18.43 -0.83 -13.18
N THR A 173 -17.21 -0.67 -13.65
CA THR A 173 -16.68 -1.37 -14.83
C THR A 173 -15.36 -2.09 -14.57
N GLY A 174 -14.68 -1.80 -13.45
CA GLY A 174 -13.31 -2.22 -13.19
C GLY A 174 -12.26 -1.35 -13.88
N ASP A 175 -12.66 -0.44 -14.76
CA ASP A 175 -11.79 0.45 -15.54
C ASP A 175 -11.84 1.88 -14.98
N PRO A 176 -10.69 2.53 -14.77
CA PRO A 176 -10.63 3.92 -14.32
C PRO A 176 -11.05 4.87 -15.45
N ALA A 177 -11.63 6.01 -15.09
CA ALA A 177 -12.01 7.07 -15.99
C ALA A 177 -11.49 8.41 -15.44
N PHE A 178 -10.93 9.21 -16.33
CA PHE A 178 -10.24 10.47 -16.01
C PHE A 178 -11.00 11.65 -16.62
N ASP A 179 -10.67 12.87 -16.18
CA ASP A 179 -11.02 14.07 -16.91
C ASP A 179 -10.09 14.27 -18.13
N SER A 180 -10.16 15.44 -18.76
CA SER A 180 -9.38 15.79 -19.95
C SER A 180 -8.54 17.05 -19.72
N ARG A 181 -8.03 17.25 -18.50
CA ARG A 181 -7.11 18.36 -18.22
C ARG A 181 -5.82 18.20 -19.02
N GLU A 182 -5.21 19.34 -19.36
CA GLU A 182 -3.91 19.32 -20.01
C GLU A 182 -2.83 18.90 -19.02
N ALA A 183 -1.74 18.31 -19.52
CA ALA A 183 -0.59 17.94 -18.70
C ALA A 183 0.64 18.83 -18.96
N VAL A 184 1.52 18.90 -17.95
CA VAL A 184 2.76 19.68 -17.97
C VAL A 184 3.93 18.79 -17.63
N PHE A 185 4.93 18.81 -18.51
CA PHE A 185 6.22 18.17 -18.30
C PHE A 185 7.24 19.19 -17.80
N THR A 186 7.96 18.86 -16.73
CA THR A 186 9.08 19.65 -16.22
C THR A 186 10.39 19.13 -16.82
N GLU A 187 11.04 19.96 -17.63
CA GLU A 187 12.32 19.62 -18.26
C GLU A 187 13.45 19.48 -17.23
N GLY A 188 14.43 18.63 -17.56
CA GLY A 188 15.63 18.43 -16.74
C GLY A 188 15.44 17.53 -15.51
N ARG A 189 14.25 16.95 -15.29
CA ARG A 189 14.03 15.98 -14.21
C ARG A 189 14.53 14.58 -14.57
N THR A 190 14.98 13.84 -13.56
CA THR A 190 15.48 12.45 -13.68
C THR A 190 14.42 11.46 -14.16
N PHE A 191 13.16 11.70 -13.81
CA PHE A 191 12.04 10.81 -14.14
C PHE A 191 11.07 11.46 -15.13
N ASP A 192 10.57 10.64 -16.04
CA ASP A 192 9.54 11.04 -17.00
C ASP A 192 8.19 11.29 -16.30
N GLU A 193 7.90 10.55 -15.22
CA GLU A 193 6.69 10.70 -14.42
C GLU A 193 6.99 10.53 -12.92
N THR A 194 6.28 11.24 -12.04
CA THR A 194 6.40 11.12 -10.57
C THR A 194 5.01 10.97 -9.94
N ILE A 195 4.54 9.73 -9.83
CA ILE A 195 3.17 9.43 -9.39
C ILE A 195 3.13 9.33 -7.86
N TYR A 196 2.34 10.21 -7.23
CA TYR A 196 2.06 10.16 -5.80
C TYR A 196 1.25 8.91 -5.45
N LEU A 197 1.78 8.04 -4.59
CA LEU A 197 1.06 6.84 -4.18
C LEU A 197 0.30 7.06 -2.88
N LEU A 198 -1.00 6.84 -2.95
CA LEU A 198 -1.85 6.54 -1.80
C LEU A 198 -1.62 5.07 -1.43
N ILE A 199 -1.22 4.80 -0.20
CA ILE A 199 -0.94 3.44 0.24
C ILE A 199 -1.66 3.18 1.55
N HIS A 200 -2.65 2.28 1.50
CA HIS A 200 -3.33 1.76 2.66
C HIS A 200 -2.78 0.37 2.98
N CYS A 201 -2.50 0.08 4.25
CA CYS A 201 -2.08 -1.26 4.65
C CYS A 201 -2.62 -1.67 6.02
N ASP A 202 -2.69 -2.98 6.21
CA ASP A 202 -2.87 -3.59 7.50
C ASP A 202 -1.53 -4.16 7.99
N LEU A 203 -1.18 -3.81 9.21
CA LEU A 203 -0.07 -4.38 9.96
C LEU A 203 -0.63 -5.45 10.89
N TYR A 204 -0.28 -6.70 10.61
CA TYR A 204 -0.57 -7.83 11.50
C TYR A 204 0.66 -8.06 12.37
N ILE A 205 0.55 -7.71 13.66
CA ILE A 205 1.66 -7.71 14.61
C ILE A 205 1.53 -8.92 15.52
N ARG A 206 2.51 -9.80 15.51
CA ARG A 206 2.59 -10.91 16.45
C ARG A 206 2.83 -10.37 17.86
N LEU A 207 1.92 -10.69 18.78
CA LEU A 207 1.93 -10.20 20.16
C LEU A 207 2.64 -11.15 21.13
N ASP A 208 2.91 -12.39 20.71
CA ASP A 208 3.62 -13.39 21.51
C ASP A 208 4.43 -14.38 20.68
N ASP A 209 5.31 -15.14 21.33
CA ASP A 209 6.17 -16.11 20.64
C ASP A 209 5.42 -17.38 20.17
N THR A 210 4.14 -17.52 20.51
CA THR A 210 3.35 -18.71 20.15
C THR A 210 2.74 -18.63 18.75
N ASN A 211 2.80 -17.46 18.09
CA ASN A 211 2.09 -17.13 16.85
C ASN A 211 0.57 -17.26 16.94
N ARG A 212 -0.01 -17.27 18.16
CA ARG A 212 -1.46 -17.41 18.36
C ARG A 212 -2.15 -16.08 18.57
N HIS A 213 -1.44 -15.08 19.10
CA HIS A 213 -2.02 -13.77 19.37
C HIS A 213 -1.46 -12.75 18.36
N TRP A 214 -2.37 -12.17 17.58
CA TRP A 214 -2.06 -11.17 16.57
C TRP A 214 -2.82 -9.89 16.88
N GLY A 215 -2.15 -8.76 16.75
CA GLY A 215 -2.74 -7.44 16.71
C GLY A 215 -2.92 -6.99 15.26
N LYS A 216 -3.95 -6.19 14.98
CA LYS A 216 -4.15 -5.48 13.72
C LYS A 216 -4.06 -3.99 13.97
N LEU A 217 -3.25 -3.32 13.17
CA LEU A 217 -3.28 -1.86 13.01
C LEU A 217 -3.48 -1.57 11.53
N SER A 218 -4.60 -0.94 11.16
CA SER A 218 -4.78 -0.42 9.82
C SER A 218 -4.04 0.92 9.71
N LEU A 219 -3.44 1.24 8.58
CA LEU A 219 -2.76 2.51 8.32
C LEU A 219 -3.32 3.15 7.07
N GLY A 220 -3.87 4.36 7.20
CA GLY A 220 -4.22 5.21 6.07
C GLY A 220 -2.98 5.68 5.30
N PRO A 221 -3.11 6.11 4.02
CA PRO A 221 -2.06 6.77 3.24
C PRO A 221 -1.11 7.68 4.02
N ARG A 222 -1.62 8.65 4.77
CA ARG A 222 -0.79 9.64 5.49
C ARG A 222 -0.24 9.07 6.79
N GLY A 223 -0.99 8.21 7.46
CA GLY A 223 -0.49 7.40 8.58
C GLY A 223 0.74 6.58 8.18
N LEU A 224 0.65 5.86 7.06
CA LEU A 224 1.79 5.12 6.50
C LEU A 224 2.91 6.06 6.07
N ALA A 225 2.60 7.16 5.37
CA ALA A 225 3.60 8.12 4.92
C ALA A 225 4.38 8.74 6.07
N ARG A 226 3.73 9.00 7.21
CA ARG A 226 4.40 9.47 8.42
C ARG A 226 5.37 8.43 8.98
N VAL A 227 4.95 7.17 9.07
CA VAL A 227 5.77 6.09 9.66
C VAL A 227 6.90 5.63 8.73
N TYR A 228 6.58 5.32 7.47
CA TYR A 228 7.45 4.67 6.49
C TYR A 228 7.88 5.56 5.33
N GLY A 229 7.37 6.78 5.25
CA GLY A 229 7.69 7.75 4.20
C GLY A 229 6.68 7.80 3.08
N GLN A 230 6.46 9.01 2.56
CA GLN A 230 5.62 9.24 1.40
C GLN A 230 6.29 8.66 0.16
N ALA A 231 5.58 7.75 -0.52
CA ALA A 231 6.12 7.01 -1.65
C ALA A 231 5.69 7.62 -2.99
N HIS A 232 6.62 7.65 -3.94
CA HIS A 232 6.38 8.04 -5.33
C HIS A 232 6.82 6.92 -6.28
N ALA A 233 5.94 6.55 -7.21
CA ALA A 233 6.32 5.69 -8.33
C ALA A 233 6.92 6.57 -9.43
N CYS A 234 8.16 6.28 -9.80
CA CYS A 234 8.96 7.12 -10.68
C CYS A 234 9.35 6.34 -11.95
N PRO A 235 8.42 6.12 -12.89
CA PRO A 235 8.71 5.40 -14.13
C PRO A 235 9.48 6.28 -15.12
N ASN A 236 10.27 5.61 -15.96
CA ASN A 236 10.82 6.17 -17.19
C ASN A 236 10.23 5.41 -18.37
N VAL A 237 9.83 6.12 -19.43
CA VAL A 237 9.21 5.53 -20.63
C VAL A 237 10.08 4.39 -21.19
N ALA A 238 11.39 4.58 -21.18
CA ALA A 238 12.35 3.61 -21.69
C ALA A 238 12.44 2.30 -20.86
N THR A 239 12.01 2.30 -19.60
CA THR A 239 12.24 1.18 -18.67
C THR A 239 11.01 0.68 -17.92
N ARG A 240 9.88 1.42 -17.93
CA ARG A 240 8.68 1.19 -17.13
C ARG A 240 8.04 -0.21 -17.24
N GLU A 241 8.32 -0.92 -18.33
CA GLU A 241 7.86 -2.30 -18.53
C GLU A 241 8.59 -3.34 -17.66
N ARG A 242 9.82 -3.03 -17.21
CA ARG A 242 10.71 -3.99 -16.51
C ARG A 242 11.35 -3.43 -15.25
N GLN A 243 11.26 -2.12 -15.03
CA GLN A 243 11.90 -1.42 -13.94
C GLN A 243 11.03 -0.25 -13.48
N LEU A 244 10.91 -0.11 -12.17
CA LEU A 244 10.24 0.99 -11.50
C LEU A 244 11.09 1.44 -10.33
N LEU A 245 11.35 2.73 -10.22
CA LEU A 245 11.87 3.28 -8.99
C LEU A 245 10.71 3.65 -8.07
N MET A 246 10.83 3.26 -6.80
CA MET A 246 10.02 3.77 -5.72
C MET A 246 10.89 4.64 -4.80
N ALA A 247 10.67 5.95 -4.82
CA ALA A 247 11.35 6.88 -3.94
C ALA A 247 10.47 7.20 -2.73
N LYS A 248 11.06 7.24 -1.54
CA LYS A 248 10.36 7.61 -0.31
C LYS A 248 11.09 8.72 0.43
N THR A 249 10.29 9.56 1.08
CA THR A 249 10.80 10.59 2.00
C THR A 249 10.05 10.53 3.32
N ILE A 250 10.79 10.53 4.43
CA ILE A 250 10.24 10.62 5.79
C ILE A 250 10.65 11.96 6.37
N ASP A 251 9.65 12.80 6.66
CA ASP A 251 9.84 14.07 7.35
C ASP A 251 9.80 13.85 8.88
N GLY A 252 10.51 14.71 9.61
CA GLY A 252 10.50 14.71 11.08
C GLY A 252 11.18 13.51 11.75
N LEU A 253 11.90 12.68 10.98
CA LEU A 253 12.67 11.56 11.54
C LEU A 253 13.92 12.06 12.28
N TYR A 254 14.61 13.07 11.73
CA TYR A 254 15.82 13.63 12.29
C TYR A 254 15.55 14.94 13.04
N GLU A 255 16.26 15.17 14.13
CA GLU A 255 16.11 16.37 14.98
C GLU A 255 16.50 17.66 14.25
N ASP A 256 17.38 17.59 13.25
CA ASP A 256 17.81 18.73 12.44
C ASP A 256 16.80 19.13 11.36
N GLY A 257 15.70 18.37 11.23
CA GLY A 257 14.66 18.60 10.23
C GLY A 257 15.01 18.16 8.81
N THR A 258 16.19 17.55 8.61
CA THR A 258 16.52 16.94 7.31
C THR A 258 15.58 15.78 7.01
N ARG A 259 15.37 15.52 5.72
CA ARG A 259 14.50 14.43 5.27
C ARG A 259 15.29 13.13 5.23
N HIS A 260 14.66 12.04 5.66
CA HIS A 260 15.19 10.71 5.41
C HIS A 260 14.73 10.24 4.02
N MET A 261 15.69 9.93 3.15
CA MET A 261 15.42 9.44 1.79
C MET A 261 15.65 7.92 1.73
N ASP A 262 14.73 7.19 1.11
CA ASP A 262 14.79 5.73 1.00
C ASP A 262 14.26 5.26 -0.37
N ASN A 263 15.17 4.74 -1.20
CA ASN A 263 14.93 4.47 -2.62
C ASN A 263 15.00 2.96 -2.91
N TYR A 264 13.99 2.45 -3.60
CA TYR A 264 13.86 1.04 -3.95
C TYR A 264 13.78 0.88 -5.45
N LEU A 265 14.75 0.18 -6.02
CA LEU A 265 14.71 -0.20 -7.43
C LEU A 265 14.00 -1.53 -7.60
N PHE A 266 12.77 -1.47 -8.10
CA PHE A 266 11.98 -2.64 -8.44
C PHE A 266 12.28 -3.10 -9.86
N ARG A 267 12.47 -4.41 -10.04
CA ARG A 267 12.67 -5.04 -11.34
C ARG A 267 11.73 -6.22 -11.51
N GLY A 268 11.37 -6.51 -12.76
CA GLY A 268 10.57 -7.67 -13.10
C GLY A 268 10.02 -7.55 -14.50
N PHE A 269 8.73 -7.80 -14.67
CA PHE A 269 8.09 -7.77 -15.98
C PHE A 269 6.69 -7.19 -15.92
N THR A 270 6.26 -6.70 -17.08
CA THR A 270 4.89 -6.26 -17.34
C THR A 270 4.30 -7.10 -18.46
N ASP A 271 3.09 -7.60 -18.23
CA ASP A 271 2.27 -8.24 -19.23
C ASP A 271 1.18 -7.28 -19.73
N ARG A 272 1.24 -6.93 -21.02
CA ARG A 272 0.26 -6.06 -21.66
C ARG A 272 -0.90 -6.91 -22.16
N THR A 273 -1.95 -6.99 -21.36
CA THR A 273 -3.21 -7.63 -21.79
C THR A 273 -4.02 -6.76 -22.75
N ARG A 274 -3.79 -5.43 -22.74
CA ARG A 274 -4.37 -4.44 -23.67
C ARG A 274 -3.32 -3.36 -23.99
N ALA A 275 -3.57 -2.56 -25.03
CA ALA A 275 -2.66 -1.48 -25.41
C ALA A 275 -2.59 -0.33 -24.39
N ASP A 276 -3.66 -0.14 -23.62
CA ASP A 276 -3.86 0.95 -22.67
C ASP A 276 -3.52 0.58 -21.21
N ARG A 277 -3.04 -0.64 -20.93
CA ARG A 277 -2.67 -1.06 -19.58
C ARG A 277 -1.66 -2.19 -19.56
N GLY A 278 -0.88 -2.26 -18.49
CA GLY A 278 0.06 -3.33 -18.23
C GLY A 278 -0.07 -3.87 -16.82
N ASN A 279 -0.14 -5.19 -16.69
CA ASN A 279 -0.12 -5.87 -15.40
C ASN A 279 1.33 -6.20 -15.05
N PHE A 280 1.83 -5.63 -13.97
CA PHE A 280 3.23 -5.80 -13.58
C PHE A 280 3.38 -6.72 -12.38
N TYR A 281 4.52 -7.40 -12.34
CA TYR A 281 5.06 -8.06 -11.18
C TYR A 281 6.50 -7.62 -11.00
N PHE A 282 6.77 -6.83 -9.96
CA PHE A 282 8.10 -6.35 -9.66
C PHE A 282 8.53 -6.68 -8.23
N GLU A 283 9.81 -6.99 -8.10
CA GLU A 283 10.46 -7.26 -6.83
C GLU A 283 11.64 -6.33 -6.65
N SER A 284 11.91 -5.98 -5.39
CA SER A 284 13.10 -5.27 -4.97
C SER A 284 13.75 -6.10 -3.88
N ASN A 285 15.08 -6.18 -3.92
CA ASN A 285 15.88 -6.69 -2.82
C ASN A 285 17.03 -5.72 -2.59
N VAL A 286 17.02 -5.03 -1.46
CA VAL A 286 17.96 -3.93 -1.20
C VAL A 286 18.62 -4.08 0.17
N PRO A 287 19.92 -3.76 0.28
CA PRO A 287 20.59 -3.74 1.57
C PRO A 287 20.05 -2.58 2.40
N ARG A 288 19.72 -2.87 3.66
CA ARG A 288 19.19 -1.90 4.62
C ARG A 288 19.74 -2.15 6.01
N THR A 289 19.88 -1.05 6.75
CA THR A 289 20.15 -1.08 8.17
C THR A 289 18.89 -1.49 8.93
N PHE A 290 18.91 -2.67 9.53
CA PHE A 290 17.94 -3.09 10.52
C PHE A 290 18.28 -2.49 11.89
N TYR A 291 17.32 -1.85 12.54
CA TYR A 291 17.48 -1.22 13.86
C TYR A 291 16.79 -2.08 14.93
N HIS A 292 17.56 -2.59 15.91
CA HIS A 292 17.00 -3.46 16.95
C HIS A 292 16.07 -2.72 17.93
N SER A 293 16.00 -1.39 17.87
CA SER A 293 15.03 -0.56 18.59
C SER A 293 13.61 -0.68 18.03
N GLY A 294 13.45 -1.17 16.80
CA GLY A 294 12.19 -1.12 16.06
C GLY A 294 11.88 0.27 15.50
N ARG A 295 12.80 1.23 15.65
CA ARG A 295 12.65 2.60 15.15
C ARG A 295 13.71 2.91 14.10
N ALA A 296 13.28 3.45 12.96
CA ALA A 296 14.19 3.88 11.91
C ALA A 296 15.17 4.94 12.43
N ALA A 297 16.44 4.86 12.02
CA ALA A 297 17.50 5.76 12.43
C ALA A 297 17.81 5.82 13.94
N ASP A 298 17.39 4.82 14.73
CA ASP A 298 17.71 4.71 16.15
C ASP A 298 18.62 3.51 16.44
N PRO A 299 19.96 3.72 16.52
CA PRO A 299 20.93 2.66 16.78
C PRO A 299 21.10 2.33 18.27
N SER A 300 20.27 2.86 19.18
CA SER A 300 20.45 2.73 20.64
C SER A 300 20.51 1.28 21.15
N ARG A 301 19.90 0.33 20.41
CA ARG A 301 19.93 -1.11 20.68
C ARG A 301 20.80 -1.91 19.70
N GLY A 302 21.62 -1.22 18.92
CA GLY A 302 22.46 -1.79 17.87
C GLY A 302 21.75 -1.87 16.51
N THR A 303 22.53 -2.23 15.49
CA THR A 303 22.08 -2.33 14.10
C THR A 303 22.65 -3.56 13.40
N ARG A 304 21.96 -4.03 12.36
CA ARG A 304 22.43 -5.10 11.48
C ARG A 304 22.18 -4.76 10.02
N GLN A 305 23.17 -4.97 9.16
CA GLN A 305 22.95 -4.90 7.71
C GLN A 305 22.26 -6.18 7.26
N THR A 306 21.16 -6.03 6.53
CA THR A 306 20.38 -7.15 5.98
C THR A 306 19.77 -6.75 4.64
N ASP A 307 19.42 -7.74 3.84
CA ASP A 307 18.64 -7.52 2.63
C ASP A 307 17.14 -7.54 2.95
N ILE A 308 16.42 -6.52 2.47
CA ILE A 308 14.97 -6.40 2.60
C ILE A 308 14.35 -6.63 1.22
N GLY A 309 13.61 -7.74 1.14
CA GLY A 309 12.81 -8.10 -0.01
C GLY A 309 11.42 -7.48 0.04
N PHE A 310 10.95 -6.95 -1.08
CA PHE A 310 9.59 -6.44 -1.22
C PHE A 310 9.05 -6.78 -2.60
N ALA A 311 7.81 -7.24 -2.66
CA ALA A 311 7.13 -7.56 -3.91
C ALA A 311 5.91 -6.67 -4.08
N ARG A 312 5.71 -6.21 -5.32
CA ARG A 312 4.56 -5.41 -5.74
C ARG A 312 4.04 -5.94 -7.05
N PHE A 313 2.74 -5.86 -7.19
CA PHE A 313 2.10 -6.24 -8.43
C PHE A 313 0.79 -5.49 -8.55
N GLY A 314 0.38 -5.25 -9.78
CA GLY A 314 -0.69 -4.31 -10.04
C GLY A 314 -0.87 -4.07 -11.52
N THR A 315 -1.59 -3.00 -11.82
CA THR A 315 -1.89 -2.57 -13.17
C THR A 315 -1.63 -1.07 -13.26
N TRP A 316 -0.88 -0.65 -14.27
CA TRP A 316 -0.86 0.74 -14.70
C TRP A 316 -1.76 0.93 -15.91
N PHE A 317 -2.28 2.14 -16.09
CA PHE A 317 -3.19 2.55 -17.15
C PHE A 317 -2.60 3.76 -17.87
N LEU A 318 -2.59 3.70 -19.20
CA LEU A 318 -2.09 4.78 -20.05
C LEU A 318 -3.20 5.72 -20.44
N ASP A 319 -2.86 6.99 -20.59
CA ASP A 319 -3.72 7.98 -21.24
C ASP A 319 -3.08 8.41 -22.58
N PRO A 320 -3.69 8.05 -23.72
CA PRO A 320 -3.15 8.38 -25.04
C PRO A 320 -3.19 9.87 -25.35
N ASP A 321 -3.99 10.66 -24.64
CA ASP A 321 -4.08 12.11 -24.85
C ASP A 321 -2.91 12.85 -24.17
N ILE A 322 -2.19 12.17 -23.27
CA ILE A 322 -1.02 12.69 -22.56
C ILE A 322 0.24 11.99 -23.08
N GLN A 323 1.13 12.75 -23.71
CA GLN A 323 2.35 12.21 -24.33
C GLN A 323 3.60 12.61 -23.54
N VAL A 324 4.44 11.64 -23.22
CA VAL A 324 5.78 11.83 -22.64
C VAL A 324 6.78 11.09 -23.49
N ARG A 325 7.79 11.80 -23.99
CA ARG A 325 8.82 11.24 -24.90
C ARG A 325 8.24 10.50 -26.13
N GLY A 326 7.07 10.92 -26.61
CA GLY A 326 6.38 10.32 -27.76
C GLY A 326 5.59 9.04 -27.46
N GLU A 327 5.42 8.71 -26.19
CA GLU A 327 4.62 7.58 -25.72
C GLU A 327 3.51 8.08 -24.79
N ALA A 328 2.40 7.33 -24.69
CA ALA A 328 1.34 7.64 -23.74
C ALA A 328 1.85 7.59 -22.28
N ALA A 329 1.47 8.54 -21.45
CA ALA A 329 1.83 8.60 -20.03
C ALA A 329 1.06 7.56 -19.19
N ILE A 330 1.66 7.08 -18.10
CA ILE A 330 0.93 6.34 -17.07
C ILE A 330 0.06 7.33 -16.29
N ARG A 331 -1.24 7.34 -16.61
CA ARG A 331 -2.21 8.19 -15.93
C ARG A 331 -2.51 7.72 -14.51
N TYR A 332 -2.53 6.41 -14.31
CA TYR A 332 -2.95 5.79 -13.05
C TYR A 332 -2.33 4.43 -12.84
N VAL A 333 -2.11 4.09 -11.58
CA VAL A 333 -1.63 2.79 -11.14
C VAL A 333 -2.44 2.34 -9.94
N ARG A 334 -2.75 1.04 -9.89
CA ARG A 334 -3.27 0.37 -8.69
C ARG A 334 -2.61 -0.98 -8.50
N GLY A 335 -2.56 -1.46 -7.27
CA GLY A 335 -2.04 -2.79 -7.01
C GLY A 335 -2.04 -3.12 -5.53
N ARG A 336 -1.41 -4.25 -5.20
CA ARG A 336 -1.19 -4.65 -3.82
C ARG A 336 0.27 -5.01 -3.61
N PHE A 337 0.65 -5.05 -2.34
CA PHE A 337 1.99 -5.35 -1.91
C PHE A 337 1.93 -6.15 -0.63
N GLN A 338 3.01 -6.88 -0.37
CA GLN A 338 3.19 -7.58 0.88
C GLN A 338 4.65 -7.56 1.27
N GLY A 339 4.90 -7.61 2.57
CA GLY A 339 6.25 -7.61 3.11
C GLY A 339 6.26 -7.96 4.58
N TRP A 340 7.45 -7.88 5.15
CA TRP A 340 7.67 -8.12 6.55
C TRP A 340 8.22 -6.85 7.21
N GLY A 341 7.90 -6.70 8.48
CA GLY A 341 8.37 -5.60 9.29
C GLY A 341 8.73 -6.05 10.69
N TYR A 342 9.32 -5.12 11.43
CA TYR A 342 9.62 -5.27 12.84
C TYR A 342 9.15 -4.03 13.58
N THR A 343 8.50 -4.27 14.71
CA THR A 343 8.19 -3.24 15.69
C THR A 343 8.49 -3.79 17.08
N ASP A 344 8.95 -2.92 17.98
CA ASP A 344 9.06 -3.26 19.39
C ASP A 344 7.69 -3.13 20.05
N VAL A 345 7.06 -4.26 20.34
CA VAL A 345 5.71 -4.30 20.93
C VAL A 345 5.69 -3.61 22.29
N GLU A 346 6.75 -3.72 23.09
CA GLU A 346 6.85 -3.04 24.39
C GLU A 346 6.77 -1.52 24.24
N ASN A 347 7.30 -1.00 23.13
CA ASN A 347 7.23 0.41 22.79
C ASN A 347 5.88 0.83 22.19
N MET A 348 4.96 -0.09 21.89
CA MET A 348 3.62 0.22 21.39
C MET A 348 2.55 0.12 22.48
N VAL A 349 2.73 -0.75 23.47
CA VAL A 349 1.71 -0.98 24.51
C VAL A 349 1.40 0.30 25.28
N GLY A 350 0.11 0.65 25.34
CA GLY A 350 -0.39 1.77 26.13
C GLY A 350 -0.16 3.15 25.54
N LYS A 351 0.44 3.24 24.35
CA LYS A 351 0.57 4.49 23.60
C LYS A 351 -0.71 4.83 22.86
N ASP A 352 -0.95 6.12 22.69
CA ASP A 352 -2.02 6.56 21.80
C ASP A 352 -1.62 6.37 20.32
N ILE A 353 -2.61 6.45 19.44
CA ILE A 353 -2.41 6.27 18.01
C ILE A 353 -1.43 7.28 17.41
N THR A 354 -1.40 8.52 17.91
CA THR A 354 -0.51 9.57 17.40
C THR A 354 0.94 9.25 17.73
N GLU A 355 1.21 8.75 18.93
CA GLU A 355 2.53 8.26 19.31
C GLU A 355 2.92 7.01 18.52
N MET A 356 1.99 6.08 18.27
CA MET A 356 2.25 4.90 17.44
C MET A 356 2.60 5.29 16.00
N LEU A 357 1.99 6.36 15.47
CA LEU A 357 2.23 6.88 14.13
C LEU A 357 3.43 7.84 14.04
N ALA A 358 4.26 7.97 15.08
CA ALA A 358 5.43 8.84 15.01
C ALA A 358 6.42 8.38 13.93
N SER A 359 7.15 9.32 13.34
CA SER A 359 8.06 9.04 12.22
C SER A 359 9.09 7.96 12.56
N GLY A 360 9.14 6.93 11.72
CA GLY A 360 10.04 5.79 11.88
C GLY A 360 9.63 4.75 12.92
N ASN A 361 8.43 4.84 13.53
CA ASN A 361 7.93 3.80 14.45
C ASN A 361 7.48 2.54 13.71
N GLY A 362 8.47 1.74 13.32
CA GLY A 362 8.32 0.55 12.51
C GLY A 362 9.37 0.54 11.41
N ILE A 363 9.97 -0.61 11.17
CA ILE A 363 10.94 -0.78 10.09
C ILE A 363 10.56 -1.99 9.24
N LEU A 364 10.88 -1.93 7.95
CA LEU A 364 10.83 -3.11 7.11
C LEU A 364 11.86 -4.14 7.60
N SER A 365 11.57 -5.42 7.37
CA SER A 365 12.37 -6.53 7.86
C SER A 365 12.34 -7.71 6.90
N THR A 366 13.02 -8.80 7.26
CA THR A 366 13.07 -10.05 6.50
C THR A 366 12.99 -11.25 7.43
N LEU A 367 12.45 -12.36 6.93
CA LEU A 367 12.49 -13.66 7.61
C LEU A 367 13.75 -14.47 7.29
N HIS A 368 14.51 -14.06 6.27
CA HIS A 368 15.60 -14.86 5.71
C HIS A 368 16.94 -14.67 6.41
N ASP A 369 17.11 -13.55 7.11
CA ASP A 369 18.33 -13.28 7.87
C ASP A 369 18.28 -14.03 9.22
N PRO A 370 19.37 -14.73 9.62
CA PRO A 370 19.37 -15.59 10.80
C PRO A 370 19.24 -14.85 12.14
N GLU A 371 19.55 -13.55 12.19
CA GLU A 371 19.46 -12.74 13.40
C GLU A 371 18.20 -11.85 13.40
N VAL A 372 17.86 -11.29 12.25
CA VAL A 372 16.68 -10.43 12.06
C VAL A 372 15.40 -11.26 11.99
N GLY A 373 15.43 -12.40 11.30
CA GLY A 373 14.27 -13.27 11.08
C GLY A 373 13.50 -13.64 12.34
N PRO A 374 14.17 -14.09 13.43
CA PRO A 374 13.49 -14.36 14.70
C PRO A 374 12.80 -13.14 15.33
N LYS A 375 13.27 -11.92 15.05
CA LYS A 375 12.71 -10.66 15.57
C LYS A 375 11.54 -10.14 14.75
N THR A 376 11.54 -10.39 13.43
CA THR A 376 10.47 -10.02 12.51
C THR A 376 9.12 -10.51 13.03
N ASN A 377 8.25 -9.57 13.37
CA ASN A 377 6.97 -9.82 14.03
C ASN A 377 5.80 -9.11 13.35
N VAL A 378 6.01 -8.36 12.26
CA VAL A 378 4.94 -7.69 11.52
C VAL A 378 4.81 -8.32 10.15
N PHE A 379 3.61 -8.79 9.80
CA PHE A 379 3.24 -9.08 8.43
C PHE A 379 2.48 -7.88 7.85
N ILE A 380 2.99 -7.33 6.76
CA ILE A 380 2.46 -6.13 6.12
C ILE A 380 1.73 -6.57 4.86
N LEU A 381 0.45 -6.20 4.76
CA LEU A 381 -0.34 -6.39 3.55
C LEU A 381 -1.05 -5.09 3.24
N GLY A 382 -0.99 -4.64 1.99
CA GLY A 382 -1.70 -3.43 1.62
C GLY A 382 -1.99 -3.31 0.14
N THR A 383 -2.74 -2.27 -0.17
CA THR A 383 -3.07 -1.84 -1.53
C THR A 383 -2.46 -0.47 -1.76
N PHE A 384 -2.15 -0.15 -3.01
CA PHE A 384 -1.75 1.19 -3.40
C PHE A 384 -2.53 1.65 -4.63
N LYS A 385 -2.73 2.96 -4.71
CA LYS A 385 -3.28 3.66 -5.84
C LYS A 385 -2.49 4.94 -6.07
N GLY A 386 -2.39 5.40 -7.31
CA GLY A 386 -1.75 6.67 -7.60
C GLY A 386 -2.10 7.12 -9.00
N LYS A 387 -2.34 8.41 -9.18
CA LYS A 387 -2.56 9.03 -10.49
C LYS A 387 -1.69 10.26 -10.62
N LEU A 388 -1.48 10.70 -11.85
CA LEU A 388 -0.89 12.02 -12.11
C LEU A 388 -1.90 13.10 -11.69
N ASN A 389 -1.47 14.08 -10.89
CA ASN A 389 -2.34 15.04 -10.24
C ASN A 389 -1.98 16.47 -10.63
N ASP A 390 -2.93 17.38 -10.49
CA ASP A 390 -2.67 18.81 -10.41
C ASP A 390 -2.17 19.15 -9.00
N TRP A 391 -0.85 19.13 -8.83
CA TRP A 391 -0.23 19.24 -7.52
C TRP A 391 -0.22 20.68 -7.03
N ASP A 392 0.09 21.64 -7.90
CA ASP A 392 0.20 23.05 -7.55
C ASP A 392 -1.13 23.84 -7.62
N GLY A 393 -2.18 23.23 -8.16
CA GLY A 393 -3.53 23.80 -8.24
C GLY A 393 -3.73 24.75 -9.41
N ASP A 394 -2.88 24.67 -10.46
CA ASP A 394 -2.97 25.53 -11.64
C ASP A 394 -4.01 25.06 -12.68
N GLY A 395 -4.67 23.93 -12.43
CA GLY A 395 -5.67 23.32 -13.31
C GLY A 395 -5.09 22.35 -14.34
N ARG A 396 -3.79 22.04 -14.27
CA ARG A 396 -3.08 21.16 -15.21
C ARG A 396 -2.45 19.99 -14.46
N ILE A 397 -2.27 18.88 -15.15
CA ILE A 397 -1.72 17.65 -14.59
C ILE A 397 -0.19 17.74 -14.60
N ASP A 398 0.43 17.61 -13.44
CA ASP A 398 1.87 17.48 -13.31
C ASP A 398 2.35 16.07 -13.67
N LEU A 399 3.23 15.98 -14.67
CA LEU A 399 3.82 14.69 -15.05
C LEU A 399 4.93 14.29 -14.08
N ASN A 400 5.88 15.19 -13.81
CA ASN A 400 7.12 14.89 -13.10
C ASN A 400 7.64 16.06 -12.24
N SER A 401 6.77 16.94 -11.74
CA SER A 401 7.19 18.14 -10.99
C SER A 401 7.57 17.87 -9.53
N ARG A 402 7.31 16.66 -9.01
CA ARG A 402 7.64 16.29 -7.63
C ARG A 402 9.14 16.11 -7.46
N ASP A 403 9.65 16.62 -6.35
CA ASP A 403 11.02 16.37 -5.93
C ASP A 403 11.22 14.90 -5.57
N VAL A 404 12.14 14.25 -6.29
CA VAL A 404 12.51 12.85 -6.09
C VAL A 404 14.03 12.79 -5.97
N TYR A 405 14.49 12.38 -4.79
CA TYR A 405 15.91 12.40 -4.43
C TYR A 405 16.59 11.07 -4.78
N SER A 406 16.57 10.74 -6.07
CA SER A 406 17.07 9.45 -6.55
C SER A 406 17.56 9.49 -7.98
N THR A 407 18.62 8.73 -8.25
CA THR A 407 19.00 8.35 -9.61
C THR A 407 18.04 7.29 -10.17
N VAL A 408 18.13 7.04 -11.48
CA VAL A 408 17.35 5.98 -12.15
C VAL A 408 17.70 4.57 -11.70
N ASP A 409 18.85 4.41 -11.04
CA ASP A 409 19.35 3.15 -10.49
C ASP A 409 19.06 3.01 -8.98
N GLY A 410 18.32 3.96 -8.40
CA GLY A 410 17.86 3.93 -7.01
C GLY A 410 18.87 4.41 -5.99
N GLU A 411 19.95 5.05 -6.43
CA GLU A 411 20.92 5.67 -5.55
C GLU A 411 20.42 7.03 -5.06
N LEU A 412 20.90 7.50 -3.91
CA LEU A 412 20.58 8.84 -3.39
C LEU A 412 21.16 9.91 -4.31
N ASP A 413 20.34 10.89 -4.65
CA ASP A 413 20.66 12.06 -5.48
C ASP A 413 19.95 13.25 -4.83
N SER A 414 20.65 13.95 -3.93
CA SER A 414 20.04 14.94 -3.05
C SER A 414 19.77 16.28 -3.74
N ASP A 415 20.48 16.59 -4.83
CA ASP A 415 20.29 17.81 -5.63
C ASP A 415 19.53 17.59 -6.95
N GLN A 416 19.14 16.34 -7.22
CA GLN A 416 18.29 15.92 -8.34
C GLN A 416 18.92 16.17 -9.71
N ASP A 417 20.26 16.06 -9.80
CA ASP A 417 21.00 16.26 -11.05
C ASP A 417 21.14 14.97 -11.89
N GLY A 418 20.63 13.84 -11.37
CA GLY A 418 20.70 12.52 -11.96
C GLY A 418 21.99 11.75 -11.65
N VAL A 419 22.89 12.31 -10.84
CA VAL A 419 24.16 11.74 -10.42
C VAL A 419 24.07 11.36 -8.93
N PRO A 420 24.55 10.17 -8.53
CA PRO A 420 24.44 9.78 -7.13
C PRO A 420 25.38 10.60 -6.25
N ASP A 421 24.89 11.01 -5.06
CA ASP A 421 25.71 11.66 -4.02
C ASP A 421 26.90 10.76 -3.63
N GLU A 422 26.63 9.45 -3.52
CA GLU A 422 27.59 8.40 -3.19
C GLU A 422 27.18 7.11 -3.92
N PRO A 423 28.01 6.57 -4.84
CA PRO A 423 27.67 5.36 -5.59
C PRO A 423 27.30 4.18 -4.70
N GLY A 424 26.22 3.48 -5.05
CA GLY A 424 25.67 2.33 -4.34
C GLY A 424 24.83 2.67 -3.10
N ARG A 425 24.76 3.93 -2.68
CA ARG A 425 23.98 4.34 -1.51
C ARG A 425 22.52 4.56 -1.91
N THR A 426 21.59 3.81 -1.32
CA THR A 426 20.16 3.85 -1.68
C THR A 426 19.24 4.32 -0.54
N CYS A 427 19.82 4.66 0.62
CA CYS A 427 19.09 5.10 1.81
C CYS A 427 19.96 6.05 2.65
N SER A 428 19.30 7.03 3.28
CA SER A 428 19.95 7.96 4.20
C SER A 428 20.33 7.27 5.51
N ASP A 429 21.60 6.89 5.65
CA ASP A 429 22.09 6.41 6.95
C ASP A 429 22.01 7.47 8.06
N HIS A 430 21.79 7.02 9.30
CA HIS A 430 22.06 7.81 10.48
C HIS A 430 23.59 7.99 10.63
N ARG A 431 24.12 9.15 10.20
CA ARG A 431 25.50 9.54 10.49
C ARG A 431 25.49 10.57 11.62
N PRO A 432 25.77 10.18 12.87
CA PRO A 432 25.91 11.17 13.93
C PRO A 432 27.10 12.10 13.60
N GLY A 433 26.85 13.39 13.43
CA GLY A 433 27.88 14.43 13.36
C GLY A 433 28.28 14.96 11.98
N ARG A 434 27.51 14.75 10.91
CA ARG A 434 27.64 15.57 9.68
C ARG A 434 26.53 16.62 9.68
N VAL A 435 26.91 17.86 10.01
CA VAL A 435 26.15 19.10 9.76
C VAL A 435 26.41 19.56 8.34
#